data_AF-A0AA35XY64-F1
#
_entry.id   AF-A0AA35XY64-F1
#
_cell.length_a   1.000
_cell.length_b   1.000
_cell.length_c   1.000
_cell.angle_alpha   90.00
_cell.angle_beta   90.00
_cell.angle_gamma   90.00
#
_symmetry.space_group_name_H-M   'P 1'
#
loop_
_entity.id
_entity.type
_entity.pdbx_description
1 polymer ?
#
loop_
_entity_poly.entity_id
_entity_poly.type
_entity_poly.pdbx_seq_one_letter_code
_entity_poly.pdbx_strand_id
1 'polypeptide(L)'
;MATASDPLPPENTDAGALVRLLLLETIGPLESSYNRDESLKAMRLMRQVVENRLRTPARYMAAGATSEQDIVRLGNQFAGFRDYPTLPGLLAGKLAKLVSESARYPAVATFIRDAIEVVSAPTSGAASTTVAAWRTTGRGAPGRNFRLIGNYQGNSFYEVVPVPPLKTTHRKATGHFRPHKAH
;
A
#
# COMPACT_ATOMS: atom_id res chain seq x y z
N MET A 1 30.44 -16.43 7.20
CA MET A 1 30.59 -15.18 7.98
C MET A 1 29.65 -14.15 7.40
N ALA A 2 28.70 -13.62 8.16
CA ALA A 2 27.86 -12.50 7.73
C ALA A 2 27.99 -11.39 8.79
N THR A 3 28.79 -10.39 8.45
CA THR A 3 29.11 -9.23 9.28
C THR A 3 28.44 -8.00 8.67
N ALA A 4 27.93 -7.13 9.55
CA ALA A 4 27.21 -5.87 9.33
C ALA A 4 25.73 -6.00 8.92
N SER A 5 24.86 -5.43 9.76
CA SER A 5 23.50 -5.06 9.39
C SER A 5 23.63 -4.02 8.27
N ASP A 6 23.12 -4.30 7.08
CA ASP A 6 23.12 -3.31 5.99
C ASP A 6 22.39 -2.06 6.49
N PRO A 7 23.03 -0.87 6.48
CA PRO A 7 22.39 0.34 6.96
C PRO A 7 21.16 0.63 6.09
N LEU A 8 20.06 1.04 6.72
CA LEU A 8 18.88 1.48 5.98
C LEU A 8 19.28 2.60 5.00
N PRO A 9 18.71 2.65 3.78
CA PRO A 9 18.99 3.75 2.87
C PRO A 9 18.65 5.12 3.49
N PRO A 10 19.31 6.21 3.05
CA PRO A 10 19.07 7.54 3.60
C PRO A 10 17.60 7.92 3.54
N GLU A 11 17.05 8.45 4.64
CA GLU A 11 15.61 8.67 4.78
C GLU A 11 15.02 9.68 3.78
N ASN A 12 15.86 10.59 3.26
CA ASN A 12 15.49 11.59 2.26
C ASN A 12 15.55 11.09 0.80
N THR A 13 15.65 9.77 0.61
CA THR A 13 15.63 9.12 -0.71
C THR A 13 14.36 8.30 -0.90
N ASP A 14 13.96 8.07 -2.15
CA ASP A 14 12.81 7.22 -2.49
C ASP A 14 12.99 5.81 -1.93
N ALA A 15 14.19 5.25 -2.07
CA ALA A 15 14.53 3.97 -1.48
C ALA A 15 14.40 3.98 0.06
N GLY A 16 14.86 5.04 0.72
CA GLY A 16 14.77 5.16 2.18
C GLY A 16 13.33 5.27 2.69
N ALA A 17 12.48 6.02 2.00
CA ALA A 17 11.07 6.14 2.32
C ALA A 17 10.34 4.82 2.10
N LEU A 18 10.57 4.17 0.95
CA LEU A 18 9.89 2.93 0.61
C LEU A 18 10.31 1.79 1.54
N VAL A 19 11.60 1.61 1.82
CA VAL A 19 12.07 0.58 2.78
C VAL A 19 11.39 0.75 4.14
N ARG A 20 11.33 1.98 4.68
CA ARG A 20 10.69 2.25 5.97
C ARG A 20 9.18 1.99 5.93
N LEU A 21 8.51 2.33 4.83
CA LEU A 21 7.11 1.99 4.61
C LEU A 21 6.90 0.47 4.67
N LEU A 22 7.67 -0.30 3.89
CA LEU A 22 7.55 -1.75 3.83
C LEU A 22 7.77 -2.42 5.19
N LEU A 23 8.79 -1.99 5.95
CA LEU A 23 9.10 -2.52 7.27
C LEU A 23 8.01 -2.23 8.31
N LEU A 24 7.35 -1.07 8.21
CA LEU A 24 6.36 -0.64 9.19
C LEU A 24 4.96 -1.19 8.90
N GLU A 25 4.60 -1.33 7.62
CA GLU A 25 3.31 -1.81 7.15
C GLU A 25 3.21 -3.35 7.06
N THR A 26 4.33 -4.07 7.14
CA THR A 26 4.36 -5.54 7.08
C THR A 26 4.54 -6.14 8.47
N ILE A 27 3.83 -7.24 8.77
CA ILE A 27 4.10 -8.04 9.97
C ILE A 27 5.54 -8.55 9.90
N GLY A 28 6.32 -8.28 10.94
CA GLY A 28 7.74 -8.59 11.00
C GLY A 28 8.09 -9.71 11.99
N PRO A 29 9.34 -10.18 12.01
CA PRO A 29 9.81 -11.33 12.80
C PRO A 29 9.75 -11.16 14.33
N LEU A 30 9.40 -9.97 14.83
CA LEU A 30 9.14 -9.74 16.24
C LEU A 30 7.69 -10.08 16.65
N GLU A 31 6.85 -10.43 15.68
CA GLU A 31 5.46 -10.83 15.87
C GLU A 31 5.30 -12.34 15.62
N SER A 32 4.45 -13.02 16.39
CA SER A 32 4.30 -14.48 16.34
C SER A 32 3.70 -15.01 15.04
N SER A 33 2.94 -14.18 14.32
CA SER A 33 2.33 -14.53 13.03
C SER A 33 3.26 -14.33 11.84
N TYR A 34 4.55 -14.03 12.07
CA TYR A 34 5.49 -13.78 10.99
C TYR A 34 5.69 -15.00 10.09
N ASN A 35 5.55 -14.78 8.79
CA ASN A 35 5.95 -15.72 7.74
C ASN A 35 6.75 -14.94 6.68
N ARG A 36 8.00 -15.36 6.46
CA ARG A 36 8.94 -14.67 5.56
C ARG A 36 8.45 -14.63 4.11
N ASP A 37 7.94 -15.74 3.58
CA ASP A 37 7.55 -15.82 2.17
C ASP A 37 6.34 -14.93 1.89
N GLU A 38 5.37 -14.93 2.81
CA GLU A 38 4.25 -14.00 2.74
C GLU A 38 4.70 -12.54 2.92
N SER A 39 5.71 -12.29 3.76
CA SER A 39 6.26 -10.94 3.98
C SER A 39 6.88 -10.40 2.71
N LEU A 40 7.73 -11.18 2.09
CA LEU A 40 8.38 -10.82 0.84
C LEU A 40 7.33 -10.56 -0.26
N LYS A 41 6.27 -11.38 -0.31
CA LYS A 41 5.16 -11.18 -1.24
C LYS A 41 4.38 -9.90 -0.95
N ALA A 42 4.06 -9.63 0.32
CA ALA A 42 3.38 -8.40 0.75
C ALA A 42 4.20 -7.16 0.37
N MET A 43 5.49 -7.17 0.68
CA MET A 43 6.40 -6.06 0.37
C MET A 43 6.49 -5.78 -1.14
N ARG A 44 6.59 -6.82 -1.98
CA ARG A 44 6.58 -6.69 -3.44
C ARG A 44 5.28 -6.08 -3.96
N LEU A 45 4.15 -6.50 -3.41
CA LEU A 45 2.84 -5.96 -3.79
C LEU A 45 2.66 -4.51 -3.33
N MET A 46 3.17 -4.14 -2.14
CA MET A 46 3.17 -2.75 -1.66
C MET A 46 4.01 -1.85 -2.58
N ARG A 47 5.22 -2.29 -2.95
CA ARG A 47 6.06 -1.58 -3.94
C ARG A 47 5.31 -1.38 -5.26
N GLN A 48 4.69 -2.43 -5.80
CA GLN A 48 3.90 -2.33 -7.04
C GLN A 48 2.75 -1.32 -6.92
N VAL A 49 2.08 -1.23 -5.76
CA VAL A 49 1.04 -0.22 -5.54
C VAL A 49 1.62 1.19 -5.57
N VAL A 50 2.76 1.44 -4.92
CA VAL A 50 3.44 2.75 -4.96
C VAL A 50 3.84 3.12 -6.39
N GLU A 51 4.46 2.19 -7.12
CA GLU A 51 4.85 2.39 -8.53
C GLU A 51 3.63 2.64 -9.44
N ASN A 52 2.55 1.88 -9.27
CA ASN A 52 1.32 2.06 -10.04
C ASN A 52 0.66 3.42 -9.76
N ARG A 53 0.76 3.91 -8.52
CA ARG A 53 0.29 5.24 -8.14
C ARG A 53 1.14 6.31 -8.80
N LEU A 54 2.46 6.20 -8.73
CA LEU A 54 3.38 7.15 -9.37
C LEU A 54 3.21 7.20 -10.89
N ARG A 55 2.91 6.08 -11.53
CA ARG A 55 2.65 6.03 -12.98
C ARG A 55 1.38 6.77 -13.41
N THR A 56 0.35 6.80 -12.56
CA THR A 56 -0.92 7.50 -12.86
C THR A 56 -1.47 8.26 -11.64
N PRO A 57 -0.76 9.29 -11.13
CA PRO A 57 -1.03 9.83 -9.80
C PRO A 57 -2.43 10.41 -9.61
N ALA A 58 -2.96 11.07 -10.64
CA ALA A 58 -4.31 11.64 -10.62
C ALA A 58 -5.40 10.58 -10.34
N ARG A 59 -5.21 9.33 -10.79
CA ARG A 59 -6.16 8.23 -10.54
C ARG A 59 -6.22 7.83 -9.07
N TYR A 60 -5.18 8.15 -8.30
CA TYR A 60 -5.00 7.70 -6.92
C TYR A 60 -4.98 8.85 -5.92
N MET A 61 -5.62 9.98 -6.26
CA MET A 61 -5.65 11.19 -5.42
C MET A 61 -4.24 11.71 -5.06
N ALA A 62 -3.29 11.47 -5.96
CA ALA A 62 -1.87 11.81 -5.83
C ALA A 62 -1.43 12.81 -6.92
N ALA A 63 -2.36 13.59 -7.48
CA ALA A 63 -2.06 14.52 -8.56
C ALA A 63 -0.88 15.44 -8.19
N GLY A 64 0.13 15.50 -9.05
CA GLY A 64 1.36 16.27 -8.82
C GLY A 64 2.52 15.50 -8.20
N ALA A 65 2.31 14.25 -7.74
CA ALA A 65 3.41 13.41 -7.28
C ALA A 65 4.39 13.08 -8.42
N THR A 66 5.69 13.28 -8.18
CA THR A 66 6.76 13.02 -9.15
C THR A 66 7.81 12.05 -8.62
N SER A 67 7.75 11.68 -7.34
CA SER A 67 8.64 10.74 -6.67
C SER A 67 7.86 9.69 -5.86
N GLU A 68 8.51 8.59 -5.50
CA GLU A 68 7.91 7.61 -4.59
C GLU A 68 7.71 8.23 -3.20
N GLN A 69 8.62 9.12 -2.77
CA GLN A 69 8.47 9.89 -1.54
C GLN A 69 7.17 10.69 -1.50
N ASP A 70 6.76 11.32 -2.61
CA ASP A 70 5.50 12.06 -2.67
C ASP A 70 4.32 11.12 -2.41
N ILE A 71 4.35 9.91 -2.99
CA ILE A 71 3.31 8.90 -2.78
C ILE A 71 3.30 8.43 -1.32
N VAL A 72 4.46 8.17 -0.72
CA VAL A 72 4.59 7.75 0.68
C VAL A 72 4.04 8.82 1.64
N ARG A 73 4.25 10.10 1.33
CA ARG A 73 3.81 11.24 2.16
C ARG A 73 2.34 11.59 2.01
N LEU A 74 1.59 10.92 1.14
CA LEU A 74 0.14 11.11 1.04
C LEU A 74 -0.52 10.65 2.35
N GLY A 75 -0.77 11.61 3.25
CA GLY A 75 -1.22 11.34 4.62
C GLY A 75 -2.58 10.64 4.74
N ASN A 76 -3.34 10.51 3.65
CA ASN A 76 -4.58 9.74 3.59
C ASN A 76 -4.39 8.29 3.11
N GLN A 77 -3.17 7.91 2.70
CA GLN A 77 -2.87 6.60 2.13
C GLN A 77 -2.09 5.70 3.10
N PHE A 78 -1.11 6.26 3.81
CA PHE A 78 -0.24 5.52 4.73
C PHE A 78 -0.23 6.22 6.09
N ALA A 79 -0.83 5.57 7.08
CA ALA A 79 -1.03 6.18 8.40
C ALA A 79 0.33 6.48 9.05
N GLY A 80 0.56 7.73 9.45
CA GLY A 80 1.79 8.15 10.11
C GLY A 80 2.95 8.49 9.17
N PHE A 81 2.76 8.53 7.85
CA PHE A 81 3.80 8.93 6.89
C PHE A 81 3.62 10.34 6.32
N ARG A 82 2.54 11.06 6.70
CA ARG A 82 2.26 12.42 6.21
C ARG A 82 3.46 13.37 6.36
N ASP A 83 4.11 13.33 7.53
CA ASP A 83 5.19 14.24 7.91
C ASP A 83 6.58 13.59 7.73
N TYR A 84 6.65 12.48 7.00
CA TYR A 84 7.89 11.76 6.72
C TYR A 84 8.95 12.70 6.09
N PRO A 85 10.22 12.68 6.55
CA PRO A 85 10.87 11.62 7.32
C PRO A 85 10.56 11.58 8.83
N THR A 86 9.81 12.55 9.36
CA THR A 86 9.41 12.54 10.77
C THR A 86 8.29 11.51 10.98
N LEU A 87 8.59 10.42 11.67
CA LEU A 87 7.62 9.38 12.03
C LEU A 87 7.01 9.64 13.42
N PRO A 88 5.71 9.38 13.63
CA PRO A 88 5.10 9.36 14.95
C PRO A 88 5.83 8.39 15.90
N GLY A 89 5.83 8.70 17.20
CA GLY A 89 6.62 7.96 18.19
C GLY A 89 6.43 6.44 18.18
N LEU A 90 5.22 5.96 17.90
CA LEU A 90 4.95 4.51 17.76
C LEU A 90 5.68 3.89 16.56
N LEU A 91 5.65 4.54 15.39
CA LEU A 91 6.33 4.04 14.19
C LEU A 91 7.84 4.20 14.31
N ALA A 92 8.32 5.32 14.84
CA ALA A 92 9.73 5.55 15.12
C ALA A 92 10.29 4.49 16.09
N GLY A 93 9.54 4.18 17.16
CA GLY A 93 9.90 3.13 18.12
C GLY A 93 9.92 1.73 17.50
N LYS A 94 8.94 1.38 16.65
CA LYS A 94 8.94 0.10 15.92
C LYS A 94 10.14 -0.02 14.99
N LEU A 95 10.47 1.03 14.24
CA LEU A 95 11.63 1.04 13.35
C LEU A 95 12.95 0.94 14.13
N ALA A 96 13.11 1.73 15.19
CA ALA A 96 14.29 1.69 16.04
C ALA A 96 14.49 0.30 16.66
N LYS A 97 13.41 -0.36 17.09
CA LYS A 97 13.44 -1.73 17.62
C LYS A 97 13.90 -2.73 16.56
N LEU A 98 13.40 -2.65 15.32
CA LEU A 98 13.87 -3.52 14.24
C LEU A 98 15.37 -3.35 14.00
N VAL A 99 15.86 -2.11 13.97
CA VAL A 99 17.28 -1.82 13.75
C VAL A 99 18.14 -2.31 14.92
N SER A 100 17.74 -2.08 16.17
CA SER A 100 18.51 -2.51 17.34
C SER A 100 18.56 -4.04 17.47
N GLU A 101 17.49 -4.72 17.10
CA GLU A 101 17.34 -6.16 17.25
C GLU A 101 17.95 -6.95 16.08
N SER A 102 18.31 -6.31 14.96
CA SER A 102 18.88 -6.98 13.79
C SER A 102 20.22 -7.66 14.07
N ALA A 103 21.04 -7.08 14.96
CA ALA A 103 22.31 -7.67 15.36
C ALA A 103 22.13 -8.93 16.22
N ARG A 104 21.02 -9.03 16.95
CA ARG A 104 20.74 -10.12 17.88
C ARG A 104 19.93 -11.24 17.22
N TYR A 105 19.01 -10.90 16.33
CA TYR A 105 18.07 -11.84 15.73
C TYR A 105 18.25 -11.90 14.22
N PRO A 106 18.83 -13.00 13.68
CA PRO A 106 19.06 -13.14 12.24
C PRO A 106 17.80 -12.96 11.38
N ALA A 107 16.64 -13.38 11.87
CA ALA A 107 15.37 -13.19 11.17
C ALA A 107 15.02 -11.69 10.96
N VAL A 108 15.35 -10.83 11.93
CA VAL A 108 15.17 -9.38 11.83
C VAL A 108 16.12 -8.77 10.80
N ALA A 109 17.40 -9.19 10.80
CA ALA A 109 18.37 -8.78 9.79
C ALA A 109 17.93 -9.20 8.38
N THR A 110 17.45 -10.44 8.22
CA THR A 110 16.90 -10.94 6.95
C THR A 110 15.68 -10.14 6.51
N PHE A 111 14.76 -9.81 7.43
CA PHE A 111 13.59 -9.00 7.10
C PHE A 111 13.95 -7.59 6.61
N ILE A 112 14.96 -6.96 7.22
CA ILE A 112 15.49 -5.66 6.77
C ILE A 112 16.12 -5.79 5.37
N ARG A 113 16.95 -6.82 5.16
CA ARG A 113 17.57 -7.07 3.86
C ARG A 113 16.54 -7.36 2.77
N ASP A 114 15.53 -8.18 3.07
CA ASP A 114 14.45 -8.50 2.14
C ASP A 114 13.71 -7.21 1.71
N ALA A 115 13.46 -6.27 2.62
CA ALA A 115 12.87 -4.98 2.27
C ALA A 115 13.79 -4.13 1.36
N ILE A 116 15.09 -4.09 1.66
CA ILE A 116 16.08 -3.39 0.83
C ILE A 116 16.14 -4.02 -0.57
N GLU A 117 16.26 -5.34 -0.67
CA GLU A 117 16.27 -6.08 -1.93
C GLU A 117 14.98 -5.85 -2.73
N VAL A 118 13.82 -5.87 -2.06
CA VAL A 118 12.54 -5.58 -2.71
C VAL A 118 12.50 -4.19 -3.28
N VAL A 119 13.18 -3.19 -2.70
CA VAL A 119 13.21 -1.81 -3.22
C VAL A 119 14.30 -1.62 -4.28
N SER A 120 15.44 -2.29 -4.14
CA SER A 120 16.56 -2.19 -5.07
C SER A 120 16.40 -3.04 -6.33
N ALA A 121 15.49 -4.03 -6.34
CA ALA A 121 15.24 -4.84 -7.52
C ALA A 121 14.82 -3.97 -8.72
N PRO A 122 15.20 -4.31 -9.96
CA PRO A 122 14.66 -3.61 -11.12
C PRO A 122 13.14 -3.71 -11.15
N THR A 123 12.46 -2.59 -11.35
CA THR A 123 11.04 -2.60 -11.67
C THR A 123 10.90 -3.24 -13.04
N SER A 124 10.53 -4.53 -13.11
CA SER A 124 10.27 -5.17 -14.40
C SER A 124 9.23 -4.32 -15.13
N GLY A 125 9.52 -3.87 -16.36
CA GLY A 125 8.77 -2.85 -17.10
C GLY A 125 7.27 -3.11 -17.34
N ALA A 126 6.73 -4.22 -16.83
CA ALA A 126 5.30 -4.41 -16.61
C ALA A 126 5.06 -4.71 -15.12
N ALA A 127 5.11 -3.69 -14.25
CA ALA A 127 4.36 -3.75 -13.01
C ALA A 127 2.93 -4.15 -13.38
N SER A 128 2.45 -5.29 -12.85
CA SER A 128 1.09 -5.75 -13.10
C SER A 128 0.16 -4.58 -12.84
N THR A 129 -0.49 -4.08 -13.90
CA THR A 129 -1.36 -2.89 -13.85
C THR A 129 -2.57 -3.09 -12.95
N THR A 130 -2.75 -4.29 -12.41
CA THR A 130 -3.91 -4.68 -11.63
C THR A 130 -3.78 -4.26 -10.17
N VAL A 131 -2.63 -4.43 -9.51
CA VAL A 131 -2.52 -4.15 -8.05
C VAL A 131 -2.59 -2.65 -7.78
N ALA A 132 -3.62 -2.20 -7.08
CA ALA A 132 -3.97 -0.79 -6.98
C ALA A 132 -4.08 -0.26 -5.55
N ALA A 133 -4.28 -1.15 -4.58
CA ALA A 133 -4.41 -0.78 -3.19
C ALA A 133 -4.06 -1.95 -2.27
N TRP A 134 -3.72 -1.63 -1.02
CA TRP A 134 -3.77 -2.58 0.09
C TRP A 134 -4.48 -1.94 1.29
N ARG A 135 -4.94 -2.78 2.21
CA ARG A 135 -5.49 -2.40 3.52
C ARG A 135 -5.09 -3.46 4.54
N THR A 136 -5.07 -3.10 5.83
CA THR A 136 -4.97 -4.10 6.90
C THR A 136 -6.07 -5.16 6.74
N THR A 137 -5.72 -6.43 6.90
CA THR A 137 -6.66 -7.54 6.80
C THR A 137 -7.85 -7.33 7.74
N GLY A 138 -9.07 -7.61 7.24
CA GLY A 138 -10.31 -7.41 7.98
C GLY A 138 -10.91 -5.99 7.92
N ARG A 139 -10.24 -5.00 7.30
CA ARG A 139 -10.74 -3.61 7.18
C ARG A 139 -11.68 -3.34 5.99
N GLY A 140 -12.19 -4.39 5.33
CA GLY A 140 -13.00 -4.30 4.11
C GLY A 140 -12.23 -3.77 2.89
N ALA A 141 -12.86 -3.81 1.71
CA ALA A 141 -12.26 -3.29 0.47
C ALA A 141 -12.25 -1.74 0.46
N PRO A 142 -11.33 -1.09 -0.29
CA PRO A 142 -11.31 0.38 -0.42
C PRO A 142 -12.57 0.99 -1.04
N GLY A 143 -13.30 0.21 -1.84
CA GLY A 143 -14.50 0.63 -2.55
C GLY A 143 -15.13 -0.51 -3.35
N ARG A 144 -16.28 -0.25 -3.98
CA ARG A 144 -17.06 -1.26 -4.72
C ARG A 144 -16.37 -1.76 -5.99
N ASN A 145 -15.41 -1.00 -6.51
CA ASN A 145 -14.65 -1.30 -7.72
C ASN A 145 -13.33 -2.04 -7.45
N PHE A 146 -13.17 -2.63 -6.26
CA PHE A 146 -11.97 -3.35 -5.87
C PHE A 146 -12.27 -4.84 -5.69
N ARG A 147 -11.42 -5.68 -6.26
CA ARG A 147 -11.46 -7.14 -6.09
C ARG A 147 -10.23 -7.60 -5.32
N LEU A 148 -10.43 -8.47 -4.33
CA LEU A 148 -9.36 -9.03 -3.50
C LEU A 148 -8.46 -9.94 -4.36
N ILE A 149 -7.15 -9.70 -4.26
CA ILE A 149 -6.09 -10.53 -4.87
C ILE A 149 -5.61 -11.58 -3.87
N GLY A 150 -5.49 -11.20 -2.59
CA GLY A 150 -5.07 -12.11 -1.52
C GLY A 150 -4.72 -11.38 -0.23
N ASN A 151 -4.47 -12.18 0.82
CA ASN A 151 -4.03 -11.72 2.12
C ASN A 151 -2.62 -12.24 2.39
N TYR A 152 -1.70 -11.37 2.78
CA TYR A 152 -0.30 -11.71 3.07
C TYR A 152 0.20 -10.84 4.21
N GLN A 153 0.78 -11.44 5.26
CA GLN A 153 1.36 -10.73 6.43
C GLN A 153 0.54 -9.54 6.94
N GLY A 154 -0.72 -9.80 7.28
CA GLY A 154 -1.62 -8.80 7.87
C GLY A 154 -2.22 -7.79 6.89
N ASN A 155 -1.97 -7.94 5.58
CA ASN A 155 -2.44 -7.04 4.54
C ASN A 155 -3.29 -7.75 3.48
N SER A 156 -4.39 -7.12 3.10
CA SER A 156 -5.24 -7.50 1.96
C SER A 156 -4.91 -6.63 0.75
N PHE A 157 -4.63 -7.25 -0.39
CA PHE A 157 -4.26 -6.55 -1.63
C PHE A 157 -5.39 -6.61 -2.65
N TYR A 158 -5.57 -5.52 -3.40
CA TYR A 158 -6.72 -5.35 -4.29
C TYR A 158 -6.32 -4.87 -5.67
N GLU A 159 -7.08 -5.32 -6.66
CA GLU A 159 -7.06 -4.75 -8.01
C GLU A 159 -8.31 -3.92 -8.30
N VAL A 160 -8.19 -2.97 -9.22
CA VAL A 160 -9.36 -2.24 -9.72
C VAL A 160 -10.04 -3.06 -10.81
N VAL A 161 -11.32 -3.34 -10.62
CA VAL A 161 -12.20 -3.92 -11.63
C VAL A 161 -13.12 -2.85 -12.21
N PRO A 162 -13.52 -2.95 -13.49
CA PRO A 162 -14.52 -2.04 -14.06
C PRO A 162 -15.80 -2.03 -13.23
N VAL A 163 -16.32 -0.85 -12.93
CA VAL A 163 -17.66 -0.72 -12.32
C VAL A 163 -18.67 -1.09 -13.41
N PRO A 164 -19.54 -2.10 -13.20
CA PRO A 164 -20.63 -2.34 -14.13
C PRO A 164 -21.47 -1.07 -14.25
N PRO A 165 -21.88 -0.65 -15.45
CA PRO A 165 -22.71 0.54 -15.61
C PRO A 165 -23.93 0.43 -14.70
N LEU A 166 -24.25 1.52 -13.99
CA LEU A 166 -25.46 1.60 -13.19
C LEU A 166 -26.62 1.22 -14.11
N LYS A 167 -27.38 0.17 -13.74
CA LYS A 167 -28.65 -0.10 -14.40
C LYS A 167 -29.53 1.12 -14.14
N THR A 168 -29.67 1.99 -15.14
CA THR A 168 -30.68 3.03 -15.15
C THR A 168 -32.03 2.33 -15.18
N THR A 169 -32.60 2.08 -14.01
CA THR A 169 -34.02 1.76 -13.93
C THR A 169 -34.75 3.01 -14.38
N HIS A 170 -35.09 3.08 -15.67
CA HIS A 170 -36.11 3.97 -16.17
C HIS A 170 -37.40 3.65 -15.41
N ARG A 171 -37.67 4.37 -14.33
CA ARG A 171 -39.03 4.51 -13.82
C ARG A 171 -39.82 5.15 -14.95
N LYS A 172 -40.61 4.35 -15.67
CA LYS A 172 -41.69 4.87 -16.52
C LYS A 172 -42.58 5.69 -15.60
N ALA A 173 -42.48 7.01 -15.66
CA ALA A 173 -43.47 7.91 -15.11
C ALA A 173 -44.74 7.69 -15.96
N THR A 174 -45.65 6.84 -15.49
CA THR A 174 -47.01 6.78 -16.01
C THR A 174 -47.73 8.06 -15.56
N GLY A 175 -47.49 9.15 -16.30
CA GLY A 175 -48.25 10.38 -16.18
C GLY A 175 -49.69 10.13 -16.67
N HIS A 176 -50.58 9.83 -15.73
CA HIS A 176 -52.02 9.92 -15.96
C HIS A 176 -52.40 11.40 -16.04
N PHE A 177 -52.39 11.97 -17.24
CA PHE A 177 -52.93 13.29 -17.51
C PHE A 177 -54.45 13.15 -17.71
N ARG A 178 -55.24 13.63 -16.75
CA ARG A 178 -56.70 13.79 -16.91
C ARG A 178 -56.99 15.25 -17.27
N PRO A 179 -57.62 15.57 -18.42
CA PRO A 179 -58.06 16.92 -18.69
C PRO A 179 -59.31 17.24 -17.88
N HIS A 180 -59.28 18.35 -17.13
CA HIS A 180 -60.46 18.96 -16.54
C HIS A 180 -61.28 19.63 -17.66
N LYS A 181 -62.54 19.20 -17.83
CA LYS A 181 -63.52 19.95 -18.63
C LYS A 181 -63.99 21.16 -17.82
N ALA A 182 -63.93 22.33 -18.44
CA ALA A 182 -64.57 23.55 -17.98
C ALA A 182 -66.06 23.51 -18.33
N HIS A 183 -66.90 23.83 -17.35
CA HIS A 183 -68.27 24.35 -17.51
C HIS A 183 -68.50 25.38 -16.41
#